data_AF-A0A2L2YQQ6-F1
#
_entry.id   AF-A0A2L2YQQ6-F1
#
_cell.length_a   1.000
_cell.length_b   1.000
_cell.length_c   1.000
_cell.angle_alpha   90.00
_cell.angle_beta   90.00
_cell.angle_gamma   90.00
#
_symmetry.space_group_name_H-M   'P 1'
#
loop_
_entity.id
_entity.type
_entity.pdbx_description
1 polymer ?
#
loop_
_entity_poly.entity_id
_entity_poly.type
_entity_poly.pdbx_seq_one_letter_code
_entity_poly.pdbx_strand_id
1 'polypeptide(L)'
;QCFYFRLLLVNYTGSLSFQDICKVDGNQHPTYKDACFALGLLEDDNQWECMLAEAALNCTAKQNRLLFAIVLATCFPARIETLWDNHKDSMTDDILYHHRTRCNDLTIAFSDAMYNEALIAIEDLCITIANLPLSHFDMLSPNRSESDIFNKDMNRELHY
;
A
#
# COMPACT_ATOMS: atom_id res chain seq x y z
N GLN A 1 -10.23 7.63 -6.72
CA GLN A 1 -11.68 8.01 -6.75
C GLN A 1 -12.54 7.36 -7.86
N CYS A 2 -12.11 7.26 -9.13
CA CYS A 2 -13.00 6.74 -10.20
C CYS A 2 -13.36 5.25 -10.12
N PHE A 3 -12.57 4.40 -9.46
CA PHE A 3 -12.81 2.95 -9.39
C PHE A 3 -14.06 2.61 -8.58
N TYR A 4 -14.14 3.05 -7.31
CA TYR A 4 -15.30 2.78 -6.44
C TYR A 4 -16.60 3.34 -7.02
N PHE A 5 -16.54 4.52 -7.65
CA PHE A 5 -17.70 5.08 -8.33
C PHE A 5 -18.17 4.20 -9.51
N ARG A 6 -17.24 3.74 -10.36
CA ARG A 6 -17.58 2.81 -11.46
C ARG A 6 -18.13 1.49 -10.92
N LEU A 7 -17.56 0.98 -9.83
CA LEU A 7 -18.01 -0.26 -9.18
C LEU A 7 -19.44 -0.11 -8.63
N LEU A 8 -19.77 1.02 -8.01
CA LEU A 8 -21.14 1.32 -7.58
C LEU A 8 -22.09 1.43 -8.77
N LEU A 9 -21.71 2.14 -9.84
CA LEU A 9 -22.56 2.32 -11.02
C LEU A 9 -22.89 1.00 -11.74
N VAL A 10 -22.00 0.00 -11.69
CA VAL A 10 -22.28 -1.34 -12.25
C VAL A 10 -23.31 -2.10 -11.40
N ASN A 11 -23.33 -1.86 -10.08
CA ASN A 11 -24.18 -2.59 -9.14
C ASN A 11 -25.50 -1.86 -8.83
N TYR A 12 -25.61 -0.56 -9.12
CA TYR A 12 -26.82 0.23 -8.90
C TYR A 12 -27.61 0.44 -10.21
N THR A 13 -28.85 -0.06 -10.24
CA THR A 13 -29.80 0.14 -11.34
C THR A 13 -30.87 1.16 -10.93
N GLY A 14 -30.53 2.44 -10.85
CA GLY A 14 -31.45 3.49 -10.36
C GLY A 14 -30.93 4.93 -10.48
N SER A 15 -31.71 5.92 -10.02
CA SER A 15 -31.43 7.36 -10.18
C SER A 15 -30.03 7.77 -9.70
N LEU A 16 -29.34 8.55 -10.54
CA LEU A 16 -27.89 8.85 -10.48
C LEU A 16 -27.52 10.02 -9.54
N SER A 17 -28.15 10.15 -8.37
CA SER A 17 -27.70 11.16 -7.39
C SER A 17 -26.61 10.58 -6.49
N PHE A 18 -25.63 11.40 -6.08
CA PHE A 18 -24.59 11.00 -5.11
C PHE A 18 -25.19 10.40 -3.84
N GLN A 19 -26.31 11.00 -3.38
CA GLN A 19 -27.01 10.58 -2.18
C GLN A 19 -27.62 9.19 -2.34
N ASP A 20 -28.15 8.85 -3.52
CA ASP A 20 -28.72 7.54 -3.81
C ASP A 20 -27.61 6.48 -3.94
N ILE A 21 -26.52 6.81 -4.63
CA ILE A 21 -25.39 5.89 -4.88
C ILE A 21 -24.64 5.53 -3.60
N CYS A 22 -24.54 6.45 -2.64
CA CYS A 22 -23.87 6.21 -1.35
C CYS A 22 -24.82 5.71 -0.26
N LYS A 23 -26.07 5.35 -0.59
CA LYS A 23 -27.04 4.83 0.35
C LYS A 23 -27.11 3.31 0.28
N VAL A 24 -26.73 2.64 1.37
CA VAL A 24 -26.71 1.18 1.48
C VAL A 24 -27.59 0.81 2.68
N ASP A 25 -28.60 -0.03 2.46
CA ASP A 25 -29.57 -0.46 3.48
C ASP A 25 -30.19 0.70 4.29
N GLY A 26 -30.39 1.86 3.66
CA GLY A 26 -30.96 3.04 4.30
C GLY A 26 -29.96 3.96 4.99
N ASN A 27 -28.68 3.56 5.13
CA ASN A 27 -27.62 4.34 5.74
C ASN A 27 -26.80 5.11 4.69
N GLN A 28 -26.48 6.37 4.99
CA GLN A 28 -25.67 7.23 4.14
C GLN A 28 -24.19 7.01 4.45
N HIS A 29 -23.38 6.67 3.44
CA HIS A 29 -21.94 6.51 3.57
C HIS A 29 -21.19 7.78 3.10
N PRO A 30 -20.10 8.17 3.80
CA PRO A 30 -19.40 9.43 3.51
C PRO A 30 -18.54 9.36 2.25
N THR A 31 -18.10 8.17 1.84
CA THR A 31 -17.35 7.97 0.59
C THR A 31 -17.92 6.84 -0.25
N TYR A 32 -17.64 6.87 -1.56
CA TYR A 32 -17.99 5.76 -2.46
C TYR A 32 -17.33 4.44 -2.02
N LYS A 33 -16.15 4.50 -1.41
CA LYS A 33 -15.42 3.34 -0.89
C LYS A 33 -16.20 2.69 0.26
N ASP A 34 -16.69 3.50 1.20
CA ASP A 34 -17.49 3.03 2.32
C ASP A 34 -18.82 2.42 1.86
N ALA A 35 -19.43 2.99 0.82
CA ALA A 35 -20.62 2.41 0.19
C ALA A 35 -20.31 1.07 -0.50
N CYS A 36 -19.21 0.95 -1.24
CA CYS A 36 -18.77 -0.33 -1.81
C CYS A 36 -18.51 -1.38 -0.72
N PHE A 37 -17.88 -0.98 0.39
CA PHE A 37 -17.60 -1.85 1.52
C PHE A 37 -18.90 -2.36 2.17
N ALA A 38 -19.85 -1.48 2.43
CA ALA A 38 -21.15 -1.84 2.99
C ALA A 38 -21.98 -2.75 2.08
N LEU A 39 -21.85 -2.60 0.75
CA LEU A 39 -22.48 -3.50 -0.23
C LEU A 39 -21.78 -4.85 -0.37
N GLY A 40 -20.67 -5.09 0.34
CA GLY A 40 -19.87 -6.31 0.20
C GLY A 40 -19.20 -6.44 -1.18
N LEU A 41 -19.00 -5.32 -1.90
CA LEU A 41 -18.37 -5.29 -3.21
C LEU A 41 -16.84 -5.27 -3.13
N LEU A 42 -16.30 -5.03 -1.93
CA LEU A 42 -14.87 -5.11 -1.66
C LEU A 42 -14.58 -6.45 -0.99
N GLU A 43 -13.54 -7.14 -1.45
CA GLU A 43 -13.04 -8.34 -0.78
C GLU A 43 -12.59 -7.99 0.64
N ASP A 44 -12.89 -8.88 1.59
CA ASP A 44 -12.46 -8.72 2.97
C ASP A 44 -10.93 -8.83 3.03
N ASP A 45 -10.26 -7.77 3.52
CA ASP A 45 -8.80 -7.71 3.60
C ASP A 45 -8.19 -8.81 4.48
N ASN A 46 -9.00 -9.59 5.18
CA ASN A 46 -8.57 -10.77 5.94
C ASN A 46 -7.69 -11.72 5.11
N GLN A 47 -7.95 -11.87 3.81
CA GLN A 47 -7.08 -12.68 2.94
C GLN A 47 -5.67 -12.07 2.81
N TRP A 48 -5.59 -10.76 2.62
CA TRP A 48 -4.32 -10.03 2.48
C TRP A 48 -3.55 -9.99 3.79
N GLU A 49 -4.26 -9.84 4.91
CA GLU A 49 -3.70 -9.88 6.26
C GLU A 49 -3.04 -11.24 6.54
N CYS A 50 -3.77 -12.34 6.34
CA CYS A 50 -3.22 -13.69 6.50
C CYS A 50 -2.02 -13.94 5.59
N MET A 51 -2.13 -13.54 4.32
CA MET A 51 -1.07 -13.73 3.33
C MET A 51 0.21 -12.97 3.71
N LEU A 52 0.09 -11.72 4.12
CA LEU A 52 1.24 -10.91 4.55
C LEU A 52 1.82 -11.41 5.88
N ALA A 53 0.98 -11.88 6.81
CA ALA A 53 1.44 -12.50 8.04
C ALA A 53 2.24 -13.78 7.78
N GLU A 54 1.79 -14.63 6.86
CA GLU A 54 2.54 -15.81 6.43
C GLU A 54 3.86 -15.44 5.75
N ALA A 55 3.83 -14.43 4.87
CA ALA A 55 5.04 -13.94 4.19
C ALA A 55 6.04 -13.35 5.19
N ALA A 56 5.59 -12.60 6.21
CA ALA A 56 6.44 -12.05 7.26
C ALA A 56 7.26 -13.13 8.00
N LEU A 57 6.76 -14.36 8.09
CA LEU A 57 7.45 -15.49 8.72
C LEU A 57 8.39 -16.25 7.78
N ASN A 58 8.13 -16.22 6.47
CA ASN A 58 8.77 -17.12 5.50
C ASN A 58 9.59 -16.40 4.42
N CYS A 59 9.49 -15.07 4.33
CA CYS A 59 10.05 -14.27 3.25
C CYS A 59 10.93 -13.14 3.77
N THR A 60 11.83 -12.67 2.91
CA THR A 60 12.67 -11.50 3.18
C THR A 60 11.84 -10.21 3.13
N ALA A 61 12.31 -9.15 3.79
CA ALA A 61 11.67 -7.83 3.76
C ALA A 61 11.44 -7.31 2.32
N LYS A 62 12.38 -7.57 1.40
CA LYS A 62 12.25 -7.25 -0.04
C LYS A 62 11.07 -7.99 -0.70
N GLN A 63 10.91 -9.28 -0.40
CA GLN A 63 9.80 -10.09 -0.91
C GLN A 63 8.47 -9.64 -0.31
N ASN A 64 8.44 -9.29 0.97
CA ASN A 64 7.24 -8.72 1.62
C ASN A 64 6.83 -7.39 0.96
N ARG A 65 7.80 -6.48 0.68
CA ARG A 65 7.53 -5.24 -0.06
C ARG A 65 6.98 -5.49 -1.47
N LEU A 66 7.53 -6.49 -2.18
CA LEU A 66 7.02 -6.90 -3.50
C LEU A 66 5.60 -7.44 -3.42
N LEU A 67 5.32 -8.34 -2.49
CA LEU A 67 3.99 -8.91 -2.29
C LEU A 67 2.97 -7.82 -1.98
N PHE A 68 3.30 -6.91 -1.07
CA PHE A 68 2.46 -5.76 -0.74
C PHE A 68 2.19 -4.87 -1.97
N ALA A 69 3.22 -4.56 -2.77
CA ALA A 69 3.05 -3.78 -4.00
C ALA A 69 2.16 -4.47 -5.05
N ILE A 70 2.23 -5.80 -5.17
CA ILE A 70 1.34 -6.60 -6.03
C ILE A 70 -0.11 -6.47 -5.52
N VAL A 71 -0.33 -6.70 -4.24
CA VAL A 71 -1.66 -6.60 -3.60
C VAL A 71 -2.27 -5.21 -3.84
N LEU A 72 -1.49 -4.13 -3.68
CA LEU A 72 -1.95 -2.77 -3.99
C LEU A 72 -2.35 -2.62 -5.47
N ALA A 73 -1.49 -3.09 -6.37
CA ALA A 73 -1.66 -2.91 -7.81
C ALA A 73 -2.82 -3.73 -8.40
N THR A 74 -3.11 -4.91 -7.86
CA THR A 74 -4.05 -5.86 -8.47
C THR A 74 -5.35 -6.03 -7.70
N CYS A 75 -5.31 -5.85 -6.38
CA CYS A 75 -6.42 -6.25 -5.50
C CYS A 75 -7.14 -5.06 -4.86
N PHE A 76 -6.54 -3.86 -4.87
CA PHE A 76 -7.13 -2.63 -4.32
C PHE A 76 -7.74 -2.82 -2.91
N PRO A 77 -6.92 -3.14 -1.88
CA PRO A 77 -7.41 -3.44 -0.54
C PRO A 77 -8.31 -2.34 0.02
N ALA A 78 -9.30 -2.72 0.82
CA ALA A 78 -10.18 -1.76 1.46
C ALA A 78 -9.42 -0.96 2.55
N ARG A 79 -8.53 -1.58 3.32
CA ARG A 79 -7.83 -0.97 4.47
C ARG A 79 -6.31 -1.01 4.33
N ILE A 80 -5.80 -0.32 3.32
CA ILE A 80 -4.37 -0.25 3.00
C ILE A 80 -3.53 0.27 4.17
N GLU A 81 -3.98 1.33 4.87
CA GLU A 81 -3.24 1.88 6.02
C GLU A 81 -3.11 0.86 7.16
N THR A 82 -4.17 0.10 7.45
CA THR A 82 -4.14 -0.95 8.46
C THR A 82 -3.20 -2.10 8.06
N LEU A 83 -3.27 -2.54 6.80
CA LEU A 83 -2.33 -3.54 6.25
C LEU A 83 -0.87 -3.06 6.34
N TRP A 84 -0.61 -1.80 6.03
CA TRP A 84 0.72 -1.22 6.19
C TRP A 84 1.17 -1.23 7.64
N ASP A 85 0.34 -0.72 8.56
CA ASP A 85 0.71 -0.62 9.98
C ASP A 85 0.97 -1.98 10.63
N ASN A 86 0.24 -3.01 10.23
CA ASN A 86 0.43 -4.37 10.73
C ASN A 86 1.73 -5.02 10.22
N HIS A 87 2.20 -4.64 9.03
CA HIS A 87 3.29 -5.35 8.32
C HIS A 87 4.55 -4.51 8.07
N LYS A 88 4.56 -3.21 8.40
CA LYS A 88 5.69 -2.30 8.12
C LYS A 88 7.01 -2.75 8.71
N ASP A 89 7.01 -3.39 9.88
CA ASP A 89 8.24 -3.87 10.53
C ASP A 89 8.88 -5.01 9.72
N SER A 90 8.08 -5.99 9.30
CA SER A 90 8.57 -7.12 8.48
C SER A 90 9.05 -6.65 7.10
N MET A 91 8.47 -5.56 6.58
CA MET A 91 8.88 -4.89 5.35
C MET A 91 10.08 -3.95 5.51
N THR A 92 10.54 -3.66 6.74
CA THR A 92 11.63 -2.71 7.02
C THR A 92 12.83 -3.38 7.70
N ASP A 93 12.74 -4.68 7.97
CA ASP A 93 13.75 -5.43 8.73
C ASP A 93 15.16 -5.38 8.11
N ASP A 94 15.28 -5.47 6.77
CA ASP A 94 16.57 -5.36 6.08
C ASP A 94 17.18 -3.95 6.20
N ILE A 95 16.34 -2.92 6.16
CA ILE A 95 16.77 -1.52 6.36
C ILE A 95 17.29 -1.33 7.80
N LEU A 96 16.59 -1.88 8.79
CA LEU A 96 17.05 -1.88 10.19
C LEU A 96 18.37 -2.59 10.38
N TYR A 97 18.53 -3.76 9.77
CA TYR A 97 19.78 -4.47 9.76
C TYR A 97 20.92 -3.62 9.15
N HIS A 98 20.68 -2.94 8.03
CA HIS A 98 21.67 -2.07 7.39
C HIS A 98 22.07 -0.87 8.26
N HIS A 99 21.12 -0.20 8.93
CA HIS A 99 21.45 0.90 9.84
C HIS A 99 22.27 0.42 11.05
N ARG A 100 21.87 -0.69 11.68
CA ARG A 100 22.59 -1.29 12.83
C ARG A 100 24.03 -1.66 12.46
N THR A 101 24.22 -2.28 11.30
CA THR A 101 25.56 -2.68 10.83
C THR A 101 26.43 -1.49 10.46
N ARG A 102 25.88 -0.46 9.80
CA ARG A 102 26.62 0.75 9.41
C ARG A 102 27.07 1.58 10.62
N CYS A 103 26.22 1.69 11.64
CA CYS A 103 26.52 2.42 12.86
C CYS A 103 27.24 1.57 13.92
N ASN A 104 27.37 0.26 13.70
CA ASN A 104 27.83 -0.71 14.68
C ASN A 104 27.09 -0.59 16.03
N ASP A 105 25.78 -0.38 15.97
CA ASP A 105 24.91 -0.17 17.12
C ASP A 105 23.65 -1.02 17.00
N LEU A 106 23.52 -2.04 17.85
CA LEU A 106 22.38 -2.95 17.88
C LEU A 106 21.16 -2.36 18.61
N THR A 107 21.32 -1.24 19.31
CA THR A 107 20.24 -0.59 20.08
C THR A 107 19.31 0.26 19.22
N ILE A 108 19.70 0.54 17.97
CA ILE A 108 18.84 1.22 16.99
C ILE A 108 17.54 0.43 16.85
N ALA A 109 16.41 1.14 16.96
CA ALA A 109 15.07 0.64 16.73
C ALA A 109 14.51 1.18 15.40
N PHE A 110 13.34 0.70 15.00
CA PHE A 110 12.64 1.27 13.84
C PHE A 110 12.39 2.77 14.04
N SER A 111 12.44 3.51 12.94
CA SER A 111 12.19 4.94 12.91
C SER A 111 11.38 5.32 11.67
N ASP A 112 10.72 6.48 11.73
CA ASP A 112 9.93 6.99 10.60
C ASP A 112 10.75 7.15 9.32
N ALA A 113 12.03 7.49 9.44
CA ALA A 113 12.94 7.58 8.30
C ALA A 113 13.11 6.22 7.59
N MET A 114 13.17 5.13 8.35
CA MET A 114 13.36 3.79 7.82
C MET A 114 12.07 3.25 7.21
N TYR A 115 10.93 3.54 7.84
CA TYR A 115 9.62 3.26 7.24
C TYR A 115 9.44 4.05 5.94
N ASN A 116 9.91 5.29 5.87
CA ASN A 116 9.92 6.07 4.65
C ASN A 116 10.81 5.45 3.55
N GLU A 117 12.00 4.94 3.89
CA GLU A 117 12.84 4.18 2.96
C GLU A 117 12.10 2.95 2.39
N ALA A 118 11.37 2.21 3.24
CA ALA A 118 10.54 1.09 2.79
C ALA A 118 9.39 1.54 1.87
N LEU A 119 8.72 2.66 2.18
CA LEU A 119 7.66 3.25 1.36
C LEU A 119 8.18 3.69 -0.02
N ILE A 120 9.39 4.26 -0.10
CA ILE A 120 10.03 4.62 -1.38
C ILE A 120 10.22 3.36 -2.23
N ALA A 121 10.73 2.27 -1.63
CA ALA A 121 10.94 1.02 -2.34
C ALA A 121 9.62 0.39 -2.81
N ILE A 122 8.56 0.45 -2.00
CA ILE A 122 7.22 -0.01 -2.39
C ILE A 122 6.66 0.84 -3.53
N GLU A 123 6.80 2.17 -3.47
CA GLU A 123 6.33 3.04 -4.53
C GLU A 123 7.04 2.75 -5.86
N ASP A 124 8.35 2.52 -5.84
CA ASP A 124 9.10 2.14 -7.04
C ASP A 124 8.61 0.80 -7.62
N LEU A 125 8.21 -0.15 -6.77
CA LEU A 125 7.57 -1.41 -7.19
C LEU A 125 6.19 -1.16 -7.78
N CYS A 126 5.33 -0.35 -7.17
CA CYS A 126 4.01 0.01 -7.69
C CYS A 126 4.09 0.71 -9.05
N ILE A 127 5.05 1.63 -9.22
CA ILE A 127 5.31 2.28 -10.51
C ILE A 127 5.76 1.24 -11.54
N THR A 128 6.58 0.27 -11.15
CA THR A 128 7.03 -0.80 -12.06
C THR A 128 5.89 -1.73 -12.47
N ILE A 129 4.99 -2.09 -11.54
CA ILE A 129 3.92 -3.07 -11.77
C ILE A 129 2.72 -2.43 -12.49
N ALA A 130 2.29 -1.25 -12.05
CA ALA A 130 1.04 -0.63 -12.49
C ALA A 130 1.21 0.75 -13.12
N ASN A 131 2.44 1.31 -13.15
CA ASN A 131 2.71 2.68 -13.56
C ASN A 131 1.91 3.72 -12.75
N LEU A 132 1.69 3.42 -11.46
CA LEU A 132 0.92 4.26 -10.54
C LEU A 132 1.73 4.49 -9.24
N PRO A 133 1.81 5.73 -8.75
CA PRO A 133 2.45 6.04 -7.47
C PRO A 133 1.56 5.63 -6.29
N LEU A 134 2.13 5.61 -5.07
CA LEU A 134 1.38 5.24 -3.86
C LEU A 134 0.20 6.18 -3.58
N SER A 135 0.32 7.45 -3.95
CA SER A 135 -0.77 8.44 -3.85
C SER A 135 -2.02 8.07 -4.64
N HIS A 136 -1.92 7.19 -5.65
CA HIS A 136 -3.09 6.71 -6.39
C HIS A 136 -3.92 5.70 -5.59
N PHE A 137 -3.30 4.98 -4.67
CA PHE A 137 -3.93 3.91 -3.89
C PHE A 137 -4.50 4.41 -2.55
N ASP A 138 -4.65 5.73 -2.37
CA ASP A 138 -5.06 6.34 -1.10
C ASP A 138 -4.12 5.95 0.07
N MET A 139 -2.81 5.83 -0.21
CA MET A 139 -1.77 5.46 0.76
C MET A 139 -0.80 6.63 1.03
N LEU A 140 -0.11 6.59 2.19
CA LEU A 140 0.95 7.53 2.55
C LEU A 140 1.97 7.67 1.41
N SER A 141 2.16 8.90 0.95
CA SER A 141 3.16 9.22 -0.06
C SER A 141 4.54 9.29 0.59
N PRO A 142 5.56 8.61 0.04
CA PRO A 142 6.90 8.67 0.59
C PRO A 142 7.48 10.08 0.43
N ASN A 143 8.23 10.53 1.43
CA ASN A 143 9.04 11.72 1.37
C ASN A 143 10.35 11.41 0.64
N ARG A 144 10.42 11.74 -0.65
CA ARG A 144 11.63 11.60 -1.45
C ARG A 144 12.53 12.82 -1.24
N SER A 145 13.68 12.63 -0.62
CA SER A 145 14.74 13.65 -0.61
C SER A 145 15.45 13.70 -1.97
N GLU A 146 16.12 14.81 -2.31
CA GLU A 146 16.90 14.91 -3.55
C GLU A 146 17.95 13.78 -3.68
N SER A 147 18.53 13.33 -2.56
CA SER A 147 19.47 12.20 -2.52
C SER A 147 18.87 10.86 -2.97
N ASP A 148 17.58 10.63 -2.76
CA ASP A 148 16.92 9.37 -3.12
C ASP A 148 16.71 9.25 -4.64
N ILE A 149 16.49 10.40 -5.30
CA ILE A 149 16.37 10.49 -6.76
C ILE A 149 17.72 10.13 -7.41
N PHE A 150 18.81 10.71 -6.91
CA PHE A 150 20.17 10.43 -7.39
C PHE A 150 20.57 8.96 -7.19
N ASN A 151 20.24 8.35 -6.05
CA ASN A 151 20.51 6.94 -5.81
C ASN A 151 19.74 6.03 -6.77
N LYS A 152 18.51 6.38 -7.17
CA LYS A 152 17.73 5.65 -8.16
C LYS A 152 18.36 5.71 -9.55
N ASP A 153 18.81 6.88 -9.97
CA ASP A 153 19.46 7.07 -11.28
C ASP A 153 20.81 6.33 -11.34
N MET A 154 21.61 6.40 -10.27
CA MET A 154 22.84 5.62 -10.12
C MET A 154 22.61 4.10 -10.17
N ASN A 155 21.56 3.60 -9.50
CA ASN A 155 21.23 2.17 -9.53
C ASN A 155 20.69 1.70 -10.90
N ARG A 156 20.06 2.60 -11.67
CA ARG A 156 19.65 2.31 -13.06
C ARG A 156 20.85 2.21 -14.01
N GLU A 157 21.88 3.02 -13.81
CA GLU A 157 23.09 3.00 -14.65
C GLU A 157 23.98 1.78 -14.40
N LEU A 158 23.93 1.18 -13.20
CA LEU A 158 24.69 -0.04 -12.86
C LEU A 158 24.12 -1.34 -13.47
N HIS A 159 23.00 -1.26 -14.19
CA HIS A 159 22.35 -2.41 -14.87
C HIS A 159 22.47 -2.35 -16.40
N TYR A 160 23.40 -1.54 -16.93
CA TYR A 160 23.85 -1.56 -18.34
C TYR A 160 25.28 -2.08 -18.46
#